data_AF-A0A967BCT1-F1
#
_entry.id   AF-A0A967BCT1-F1
#
_cell.length_a   1.000
_cell.length_b   1.000
_cell.length_c   1.000
_cell.angle_alpha   90.00
_cell.angle_beta   90.00
_cell.angle_gamma   90.00
#
_symmetry.space_group_name_H-M   'P 1'
#
loop_
_entity.id
_entity.type
_entity.pdbx_description
1 polymer ?
#
loop_
_entity_poly.entity_id
_entity_poly.type
_entity_poly.pdbx_seq_one_letter_code
_entity_poly.pdbx_strand_id
1 'polypeptide(L)'
;MTGLDIKELRLRAEIEGTEFAVPAELNARSPMVALTEQSLFAARRSELAGQLAVLEQRRQQREQDLSTAESTQGTAERTAGFLDEEIAVVEPLVRDNIAPATRLLELQRQLEQARGERDRAEVSIAQARSGITEIETEIENARANFKLRAMEELNTVVAEKSELEESLPRLEERVSRTVIRAPMEGIVSQLNFRTPGGFVNTGDVMLELVPTGEALIIEAKIMPQDISRIRVDDAVRIRLSAYDSAKYGTVDGRVLRISPDAVVDEQNGGASHYLVDVAIEGDLVLEDTGEAVTFIPGMTATVDVLSGKRTVLEYIWQPVARVQELALRD
;
A
#
# COMPACT_ATOMS: atom_id res chain seq x y z
N MET A 1 6.19 13.47 -5.00
CA MET A 1 6.58 12.65 -3.84
C MET A 1 7.53 13.41 -2.93
N THR A 2 8.81 13.59 -3.27
CA THR A 2 9.81 14.23 -2.37
C THR A 2 9.40 15.60 -1.81
N GLY A 3 8.75 16.46 -2.60
CA GLY A 3 8.27 17.75 -2.09
C GLY A 3 7.14 17.62 -1.04
N LEU A 4 6.22 16.66 -1.24
CA LEU A 4 5.15 16.37 -0.28
C LEU A 4 5.71 15.74 1.00
N ASP A 5 6.75 14.89 0.89
CA ASP A 5 7.41 14.29 2.05
C ASP A 5 8.09 15.36 2.93
N ILE A 6 8.78 16.33 2.33
CA ILE A 6 9.39 17.46 3.05
C ILE A 6 8.32 18.29 3.75
N LYS A 7 7.22 18.58 3.06
CA LYS A 7 6.08 19.33 3.62
C LYS A 7 5.42 18.58 4.78
N GLU A 8 5.23 17.27 4.65
CA GLU A 8 4.72 16.39 5.71
C GLU A 8 5.60 16.45 6.96
N LEU A 9 6.93 16.33 6.80
CA LEU A 9 7.90 16.43 7.88
C LEU A 9 7.85 17.79 8.59
N ARG A 10 7.74 18.90 7.84
CA ARG A 10 7.57 20.23 8.43
C ARG A 10 6.31 20.31 9.28
N LEU A 11 5.18 19.88 8.73
CA LEU A 11 3.89 19.96 9.41
C LEU A 11 3.85 19.11 10.68
N ARG A 12 4.43 17.90 10.65
CA ARG A 12 4.61 17.08 11.86
C ARG A 12 5.47 17.79 12.91
N ALA A 13 6.58 18.41 12.49
CA ALA A 13 7.42 19.19 13.40
C ALA A 13 6.67 20.40 14.00
N GLU A 14 5.82 21.10 13.23
CA GLU A 14 4.96 22.18 13.73
C GLU A 14 3.94 21.70 14.76
N ILE A 15 3.37 20.50 14.57
CA ILE A 15 2.36 19.90 15.46
C ILE A 15 2.99 19.40 16.77
N GLU A 16 4.18 18.81 16.69
CA GLU A 16 4.92 18.26 17.82
C GLU A 16 5.75 19.32 18.56
N GLY A 17 6.01 20.47 17.93
CA GLY A 17 6.82 21.55 18.49
C GLY A 17 8.32 21.25 18.46
N THR A 18 8.77 20.34 17.60
CA THR A 18 10.18 19.96 17.44
C THR A 18 10.87 20.84 16.39
N GLU A 19 12.21 20.81 16.36
CA GLU A 19 12.93 21.44 15.26
C GLU A 19 12.71 20.69 13.95
N PHE A 20 12.54 21.45 12.87
CA PHE A 20 12.42 20.90 11.53
C PHE A 20 13.80 20.78 10.89
N ALA A 21 14.24 19.54 10.66
CA ALA A 21 15.45 19.23 9.92
C ALA A 21 15.11 18.38 8.70
N VAL A 22 15.60 18.79 7.53
CA VAL A 22 15.39 18.05 6.28
C VAL A 22 16.49 17.00 6.11
N PRO A 23 16.17 15.69 5.98
CA PRO A 23 17.15 14.66 5.69
C PRO A 23 17.96 14.95 4.41
N ALA A 24 19.26 14.63 4.42
CA ALA A 24 20.16 14.93 3.31
C ALA A 24 19.72 14.31 1.98
N GLU A 25 19.11 13.13 2.01
CA GLU A 25 18.57 12.44 0.83
C GLU A 25 17.43 13.21 0.16
N LEU A 26 16.52 13.78 0.95
CA LEU A 26 15.38 14.57 0.45
C LEU A 26 15.86 15.94 -0.05
N ASN A 27 16.82 16.55 0.65
CA ASN A 27 17.41 17.81 0.23
C ASN A 27 18.16 17.68 -1.11
N ALA A 28 18.90 16.59 -1.32
CA ALA A 28 19.62 16.35 -2.58
C ALA A 28 18.67 16.19 -3.78
N ARG A 29 17.49 15.59 -3.58
CA ARG A 29 16.49 15.38 -4.64
C ARG A 29 15.69 16.63 -4.97
N SER A 30 15.46 17.52 -3.99
CA SER A 30 14.61 18.70 -4.17
C SER A 30 15.09 19.89 -3.31
N PRO A 31 16.26 20.48 -3.62
CA PRO A 31 16.91 21.48 -2.76
C PRO A 31 16.11 22.79 -2.66
N MET A 32 15.44 23.20 -3.74
CA MET A 32 14.60 24.40 -3.73
C MET A 32 13.41 24.26 -2.79
N VAL A 33 12.73 23.10 -2.80
CA VAL A 33 11.58 22.82 -1.92
C VAL A 33 12.01 22.76 -0.47
N ALA A 34 13.14 22.08 -0.19
CA ALA A 34 13.71 22.03 1.15
C ALA A 34 13.98 23.44 1.72
N LEU A 35 14.58 24.32 0.93
CA LEU A 35 14.87 25.69 1.35
C LEU A 35 13.59 26.52 1.60
N THR A 36 12.59 26.40 0.72
CA THR A 36 11.31 27.12 0.88
C THR A 36 10.53 26.64 2.10
N GLU A 37 10.54 25.33 2.38
CA GLU A 37 9.85 24.77 3.55
C GLU A 37 10.57 25.15 4.85
N GLN A 38 11.91 25.20 4.85
CA GLN A 38 12.68 25.68 6.00
C GLN A 38 12.40 27.16 6.31
N SER A 39 12.37 28.01 5.29
CA SER A 39 12.08 29.44 5.47
C SER A 39 10.63 29.66 5.92
N LEU A 40 9.68 28.89 5.39
CA LEU A 40 8.28 28.91 5.80
C LEU A 40 8.12 28.48 7.27
N PHE A 41 8.79 27.40 7.69
CA PHE A 41 8.80 26.94 9.08
C PHE A 41 9.31 28.04 10.03
N ALA A 42 10.45 28.65 9.70
CA ALA A 42 11.03 29.73 10.49
C ALA A 42 10.09 30.95 10.57
N ALA A 43 9.48 31.34 9.45
CA ALA A 43 8.53 32.45 9.40
C ALA A 43 7.29 32.18 10.25
N ARG A 44 6.68 31.00 10.14
CA ARG A 44 5.51 30.58 10.93
C ARG A 44 5.81 30.53 12.43
N ARG A 45 6.98 30.00 12.80
CA ARG A 45 7.43 29.97 14.20
C ARG A 45 7.65 31.39 14.74
N SER A 46 8.24 32.27 13.94
CA SER A 46 8.42 33.69 14.31
C SER A 46 7.09 34.43 14.43
N GLU A 47 6.11 34.14 13.58
CA GLU A 47 4.76 34.70 13.66
C GLU A 47 4.09 34.30 14.98
N LEU A 48 4.07 33.01 15.31
CA LEU A 48 3.53 32.51 16.57
C LEU A 48 4.26 33.12 17.77
N ALA A 49 5.59 33.15 17.73
CA ALA A 49 6.39 33.74 18.82
C ALA A 49 6.08 35.24 19.02
N GLY A 50 5.90 35.99 17.92
CA GLY A 50 5.52 37.40 17.98
C GLY A 50 4.12 37.60 18.58
N GLN A 51 3.13 36.80 18.18
CA GLN A 51 1.79 36.83 18.75
C GLN A 51 1.79 36.51 20.25
N LEU A 52 2.50 35.45 20.64
CA LEU A 52 2.64 35.06 22.04
C LEU A 52 3.37 36.12 22.86
N ALA A 53 4.42 36.75 22.33
CA ALA A 53 5.13 37.82 23.03
C ALA A 53 4.24 39.03 23.34
N VAL A 54 3.34 39.40 22.42
CA VAL A 54 2.37 40.49 22.66
C VAL A 54 1.37 40.12 23.76
N LEU A 55 0.84 38.89 23.74
CA LEU A 55 -0.07 38.41 24.78
C LEU A 55 0.62 38.29 26.14
N GLU A 56 1.85 37.79 26.16
CA GLU A 56 2.68 37.69 27.37
C GLU A 56 2.92 39.07 27.99
N GLN A 57 3.26 40.07 27.17
CA GLN A 57 3.44 41.44 27.61
C GLN A 57 2.16 42.02 28.22
N ARG A 58 0.99 41.72 27.63
CA ARG A 58 -0.30 42.11 28.19
C ARG A 58 -0.59 41.40 29.51
N ARG A 59 -0.26 40.11 29.63
CA ARG A 59 -0.41 39.37 30.90
C ARG A 59 0.45 39.98 31.99
N GLN A 60 1.72 40.25 31.69
CA GLN A 60 2.64 40.89 32.63
C GLN A 60 2.15 42.27 33.09
N GLN A 61 1.58 43.06 32.17
CA GLN A 61 0.96 44.35 32.53
C GLN A 61 -0.19 44.16 33.52
N ARG A 62 -1.08 43.19 33.29
CA ARG A 62 -2.21 42.89 34.20
C ARG A 62 -1.76 42.32 35.54
N GLU A 63 -0.69 41.53 35.56
CA GLU A 63 -0.06 41.05 36.80
C GLU A 63 0.50 42.21 37.63
N GLN A 64 1.09 43.23 36.98
CA GLN A 64 1.55 44.44 37.66
C GLN A 64 0.39 45.27 38.23
N ASP A 65 -0.71 45.39 37.48
CA ASP A 65 -1.94 46.05 37.95
C ASP A 65 -2.52 45.32 39.17
N LEU A 66 -2.56 43.98 39.12
CA LEU A 66 -2.98 43.13 40.24
C LEU A 66 -2.12 43.36 41.47
N SER A 67 -0.79 43.31 41.33
CA SER A 67 0.14 43.54 42.45
C SER A 67 -0.03 44.93 43.08
N THR A 68 -0.30 45.94 42.26
CA THR A 68 -0.57 47.31 42.72
C THR A 68 -1.89 47.38 43.51
N ALA A 69 -2.94 46.74 43.01
CA ALA A 69 -4.24 46.68 43.67
C ALA A 69 -4.18 45.91 45.01
N GLU A 70 -3.47 44.78 45.06
CA GLU A 70 -3.23 44.01 46.29
C GLU A 70 -2.45 44.83 47.34
N SER A 71 -1.43 45.58 46.91
CA SER A 71 -0.68 46.47 47.79
C SER A 71 -1.55 47.61 48.35
N THR A 72 -2.46 48.13 47.53
CA THR A 72 -3.42 49.17 47.92
C THR A 72 -4.43 48.62 48.92
N GLN A 73 -5.00 47.44 48.66
CA GLN A 73 -5.90 46.75 49.58
C GLN A 73 -5.24 46.53 50.94
N GLY A 74 -4.04 45.96 50.97
CA GLY A 74 -3.33 45.69 52.22
C GLY A 74 -2.98 46.97 53.00
N THR A 75 -2.77 48.10 52.31
CA THR A 75 -2.54 49.40 52.97
C THR A 75 -3.83 49.99 53.54
N ALA A 76 -4.93 49.89 52.80
CA ALA A 76 -6.24 50.32 53.26
C ALA A 76 -6.72 49.50 54.48
N GLU A 77 -6.49 48.19 54.48
CA GLU A 77 -6.80 47.29 55.59
C GLU A 77 -6.01 47.63 56.86
N ARG A 78 -4.70 47.87 56.75
CA ARG A 78 -3.88 48.32 57.89
C ARG A 78 -4.35 49.66 58.44
N THR A 79 -4.64 50.61 57.56
CA THR A 79 -5.13 51.95 57.95
C THR A 79 -6.48 51.84 58.66
N ALA A 80 -7.40 51.02 58.14
CA ALA A 80 -8.68 50.77 58.79
C ALA A 80 -8.50 50.14 60.18
N GLY A 81 -7.57 49.18 60.33
CA GLY A 81 -7.23 48.57 61.62
C GLY A 81 -6.75 49.59 62.66
N PHE A 82 -5.84 50.49 62.28
CA PHE A 82 -5.38 51.56 63.19
C PHE A 82 -6.49 52.54 63.58
N LEU A 83 -7.38 52.86 62.64
CA LEU A 83 -8.52 53.73 62.91
C LEU A 83 -9.56 53.06 63.82
N ASP A 84 -9.84 51.77 63.62
CA ASP A 84 -10.71 50.98 64.51
C ASP A 84 -10.13 50.95 65.95
N GLU A 85 -8.81 50.79 66.11
CA GLU A 85 -8.13 50.89 67.42
C GLU A 85 -8.26 52.29 68.05
N GLU A 86 -8.03 53.36 67.28
CA GLU A 86 -8.14 54.74 67.78
C GLU A 86 -9.59 55.07 68.18
N ILE A 87 -10.57 54.62 67.39
CA ILE A 87 -12.00 54.77 67.68
C ILE A 87 -12.35 54.05 68.99
N ALA A 88 -11.87 52.82 69.20
CA ALA A 88 -12.13 52.06 70.41
C ALA A 88 -11.62 52.75 71.69
N VAL A 89 -10.55 53.56 71.57
CA VAL A 89 -10.02 54.36 72.68
C VAL A 89 -10.80 55.67 72.86
N VAL A 90 -11.16 56.35 71.77
CA VAL A 90 -11.80 57.68 71.81
C VAL A 90 -13.30 57.61 72.12
N GLU A 91 -14.00 56.56 71.67
CA GLU A 91 -15.44 56.37 71.88
C GLU A 91 -15.87 56.43 73.36
N PRO A 92 -15.25 55.70 74.31
CA PRO A 92 -15.61 55.82 75.72
C PRO A 92 -15.29 57.21 76.29
N LEU A 93 -14.20 57.86 75.85
CA LEU A 93 -13.84 59.21 76.29
C LEU A 93 -14.87 60.26 75.85
N VAL A 94 -15.45 60.11 74.66
CA VAL A 94 -16.56 60.95 74.20
C VAL A 94 -17.82 60.66 75.02
N ARG A 95 -18.11 59.38 75.30
CA ARG A 95 -19.27 58.99 76.12
C ARG A 95 -19.23 59.59 77.53
N ASP A 96 -18.03 59.67 78.10
CA ASP A 96 -17.79 60.24 79.42
C ASP A 96 -17.64 61.79 79.38
N ASN A 97 -17.91 62.44 78.22
CA ASN A 97 -17.76 63.88 77.97
C ASN A 97 -16.34 64.43 78.19
N ILE A 98 -15.32 63.58 78.10
CA ILE A 98 -13.90 63.95 78.24
C ILE A 98 -13.35 64.45 76.88
N ALA A 99 -13.83 63.90 75.77
CA ALA A 99 -13.42 64.26 74.42
C ALA A 99 -14.58 64.81 73.56
N PRO A 100 -14.31 65.66 72.54
CA PRO A 100 -15.35 66.18 71.65
C PRO A 100 -15.93 65.09 70.73
N ALA A 101 -17.25 65.04 70.58
CA ALA A 101 -17.92 64.12 69.65
C ALA A 101 -17.52 64.33 68.17
N THR A 102 -17.08 65.54 67.81
CA THR A 102 -16.57 65.85 66.47
C THR A 102 -15.31 65.05 66.12
N ARG A 103 -14.48 64.71 67.11
CA ARG A 103 -13.27 63.88 66.89
C ARG A 103 -13.63 62.45 66.54
N LEU A 104 -14.61 61.87 67.24
CA LEU A 104 -15.10 60.52 66.94
C LEU A 104 -15.71 60.44 65.54
N LEU A 105 -16.52 61.42 65.16
CA LEU A 105 -17.10 61.51 63.81
C LEU A 105 -16.03 61.65 62.71
N GLU A 106 -14.96 62.39 62.98
CA GLU A 106 -13.84 62.52 62.05
C GLU A 106 -13.15 61.16 61.83
N LEU A 107 -12.85 60.44 62.90
CA LEU A 107 -12.23 59.11 62.83
C LEU A 107 -13.13 58.10 62.12
N GLN A 108 -14.43 58.09 62.44
CA GLN A 108 -15.40 57.23 61.74
C GLN A 108 -15.47 57.54 60.24
N ARG A 109 -15.44 58.82 59.84
CA ARG A 109 -15.41 59.19 58.43
C ARG A 109 -14.12 58.73 57.73
N GLN A 110 -12.97 58.84 58.40
CA GLN A 110 -11.69 58.35 57.87
C GLN A 110 -11.70 56.82 57.73
N LEU A 111 -12.29 56.11 58.69
CA LEU A 111 -12.44 54.66 58.65
C LEU A 111 -13.31 54.22 57.47
N GLU A 112 -14.45 54.88 57.27
CA GLU A 112 -15.33 54.61 56.13
C GLU A 112 -14.65 54.95 54.79
N GLN A 113 -13.81 55.97 54.75
CA GLN A 113 -12.97 56.24 53.57
C GLN A 113 -11.97 55.11 53.32
N ALA A 114 -11.25 54.64 54.34
CA ALA A 114 -10.29 53.54 54.22
C ALA A 114 -10.96 52.23 53.81
N ARG A 115 -12.14 51.92 54.37
CA ARG A 115 -12.97 50.78 53.96
C ARG A 115 -13.42 50.90 52.51
N GLY A 116 -13.87 52.09 52.09
CA GLY A 116 -14.22 52.35 50.70
C GLY A 116 -13.04 52.21 49.73
N GLU A 117 -11.82 52.57 50.15
CA GLU A 117 -10.59 52.34 49.36
C GLU A 117 -10.25 50.85 49.26
N ARG A 118 -10.38 50.08 50.35
CA ARG A 118 -10.24 48.61 50.34
C ARG A 118 -11.21 47.98 49.35
N ASP A 119 -12.49 48.33 49.42
CA ASP A 119 -13.53 47.72 48.59
C ASP A 119 -13.31 48.02 47.10
N ARG A 120 -12.83 49.23 46.76
CA ARG A 120 -12.43 49.56 45.38
C ARG A 120 -11.23 48.72 44.93
N ALA A 121 -10.23 48.54 45.80
CA ALA A 121 -9.06 47.73 45.49
C ALA A 121 -9.45 46.25 45.28
N GLU A 122 -10.38 45.72 46.08
CA GLU A 122 -10.90 44.35 45.92
C GLU A 122 -11.58 44.14 44.55
N VAL A 123 -12.41 45.11 44.11
CA VAL A 123 -13.00 45.07 42.76
C VAL A 123 -11.92 45.11 41.68
N SER A 124 -10.90 45.97 41.83
CA SER A 124 -9.78 46.04 40.89
C SER A 124 -8.97 44.74 40.83
N ILE A 125 -8.76 44.06 41.96
CA ILE A 125 -8.12 42.74 42.02
C ILE A 125 -8.93 41.72 41.24
N ALA A 126 -10.25 41.67 41.45
CA ALA A 126 -11.12 40.74 40.74
C ALA A 126 -11.09 40.99 39.21
N GLN A 127 -11.12 42.26 38.79
CA GLN A 127 -11.00 42.64 37.38
C GLN A 127 -9.65 42.26 36.77
N ALA A 128 -8.55 42.50 37.49
CA ALA A 128 -7.21 42.15 37.02
C ALA A 128 -7.04 40.63 36.88
N ARG A 129 -7.51 39.84 37.85
CA ARG A 129 -7.50 38.37 37.78
C ARG A 129 -8.33 37.82 36.63
N SER A 130 -9.53 38.36 36.41
CA SER A 130 -10.36 37.99 35.27
C SER A 130 -9.66 38.30 33.95
N GLY A 131 -9.02 39.47 33.83
CA GLY A 131 -8.26 39.85 32.64
C GLY A 131 -7.03 38.97 32.40
N ILE A 132 -6.33 38.52 33.46
CA ILE A 132 -5.23 37.55 33.34
C ILE A 132 -5.75 36.23 32.77
N THR A 133 -6.86 35.72 33.33
CA THR A 133 -7.47 34.44 32.89
C THR A 133 -7.92 34.51 31.41
N GLU A 134 -8.48 35.65 31.00
CA GLU A 134 -8.84 35.90 29.60
C GLU A 134 -7.61 35.84 28.68
N ILE A 135 -6.51 36.52 29.03
CA ILE A 135 -5.27 36.52 28.26
C ILE A 135 -4.63 35.13 28.22
N GLU A 136 -4.66 34.38 29.32
CA GLU A 136 -4.18 32.98 29.36
C GLU A 136 -4.97 32.11 28.39
N THR A 137 -6.29 32.27 28.35
CA THR A 137 -7.16 31.58 27.38
C THR A 137 -6.84 32.00 25.95
N GLU A 138 -6.55 33.29 25.69
CA GLU A 138 -6.10 33.76 24.37
C GLU A 138 -4.76 33.13 23.95
N ILE A 139 -3.81 32.97 24.88
CA ILE A 139 -2.51 32.31 24.64
C ILE A 139 -2.72 30.85 24.24
N GLU A 140 -3.57 30.13 24.98
CA GLU A 140 -3.91 28.73 24.67
C GLU A 140 -4.58 28.61 23.30
N ASN A 141 -5.54 29.49 23.00
CA ASN A 141 -6.21 29.54 21.70
C ASN A 141 -5.24 29.84 20.56
N ALA A 142 -4.29 30.76 20.74
CA ALA A 142 -3.28 31.06 19.72
C ALA A 142 -2.42 29.82 19.39
N ARG A 143 -1.99 29.07 20.42
CA ARG A 143 -1.24 27.81 20.24
C ARG A 143 -2.10 26.72 19.59
N ALA A 144 -3.35 26.57 20.03
CA ALA A 144 -4.28 25.60 19.49
C ALA A 144 -4.60 25.88 18.01
N ASN A 145 -4.85 27.14 17.64
CA ASN A 145 -5.11 27.56 16.27
C ASN A 145 -3.90 27.37 15.36
N PHE A 146 -2.68 27.58 15.86
CA PHE A 146 -1.46 27.27 15.12
C PHE A 146 -1.37 25.77 14.81
N LYS A 147 -1.59 24.93 15.83
CA LYS A 147 -1.58 23.46 15.67
C LYS A 147 -2.70 22.98 14.74
N LEU A 148 -3.90 23.52 14.88
CA LEU A 148 -5.06 23.17 14.04
C LEU A 148 -4.78 23.44 12.57
N ARG A 149 -4.26 24.64 12.24
CA ARG A 149 -3.88 24.99 10.85
C ARG A 149 -2.84 24.02 10.29
N ALA A 150 -1.84 23.63 11.09
CA ALA A 150 -0.85 22.64 10.67
C ALA A 150 -1.47 21.24 10.44
N MET A 151 -2.43 20.83 11.28
CA MET A 151 -3.14 19.55 11.12
C MET A 151 -4.05 19.53 9.87
N GLU A 152 -4.76 20.62 9.58
CA GLU A 152 -5.59 20.75 8.38
C GLU A 152 -4.74 20.66 7.10
N GLU A 153 -3.60 21.35 7.09
CA GLU A 153 -2.65 21.30 5.98
C GLU A 153 -2.05 19.90 5.85
N LEU A 154 -1.74 19.24 6.96
CA LEU A 154 -1.21 17.86 6.97
C LEU A 154 -2.22 16.88 6.38
N ASN A 155 -3.50 16.98 6.74
CA ASN A 155 -4.55 16.14 6.18
C ASN A 155 -4.64 16.29 4.65
N THR A 156 -4.53 17.53 4.14
CA THR A 156 -4.51 17.78 2.70
C THR A 156 -3.31 17.12 2.03
N VAL A 157 -2.11 17.27 2.61
CA VAL A 157 -0.88 16.68 2.08
C VAL A 157 -0.94 15.15 2.09
N VAL A 158 -1.47 14.55 3.16
CA VAL A 158 -1.63 13.09 3.27
C VAL A 158 -2.64 12.57 2.24
N ALA A 159 -3.75 13.28 2.03
CA ALA A 159 -4.73 12.92 1.01
C ALA A 159 -4.14 12.98 -0.41
N GLU A 160 -3.44 14.08 -0.75
CA GLU A 160 -2.73 14.21 -2.03
C GLU A 160 -1.70 13.09 -2.22
N LYS A 161 -0.92 12.78 -1.18
CA LYS A 161 0.09 11.71 -1.22
C LYS A 161 -0.56 10.34 -1.47
N SER A 162 -1.67 10.05 -0.79
CA SER A 162 -2.43 8.80 -0.99
C SER A 162 -2.97 8.68 -2.42
N GLU A 163 -3.49 9.77 -2.99
CA GLU A 163 -3.97 9.78 -4.39
C GLU A 163 -2.82 9.53 -5.38
N LEU A 164 -1.67 10.16 -5.15
CA LEU A 164 -0.48 9.95 -5.97
C LEU A 164 0.03 8.50 -5.86
N GLU A 165 0.09 7.94 -4.65
CA GLU A 165 0.50 6.56 -4.41
C GLU A 165 -0.42 5.54 -5.10
N GLU A 166 -1.72 5.81 -5.21
CA GLU A 166 -2.65 4.95 -5.96
C GLU A 166 -2.52 5.14 -7.48
N SER A 167 -2.19 6.35 -7.94
CA SER A 167 -2.00 6.64 -9.38
C SER A 167 -0.69 6.08 -9.94
N LEU A 168 0.36 5.98 -9.12
CA LEU A 168 1.70 5.64 -9.55
C LEU A 168 1.81 4.22 -10.16
N PRO A 169 1.27 3.15 -9.53
CA PRO A 169 1.30 1.81 -10.12
C PRO A 169 0.59 1.74 -11.47
N ARG A 170 -0.52 2.48 -11.65
CA ARG A 170 -1.25 2.53 -12.92
C ARG A 170 -0.42 3.19 -14.02
N LEU A 171 0.33 4.24 -13.68
CA LEU A 171 1.23 4.91 -14.62
C LEU A 171 2.46 4.06 -14.93
N GLU A 172 3.05 3.40 -13.92
CA GLU A 172 4.15 2.45 -14.09
C GLU A 172 3.75 1.28 -14.97
N GLU A 173 2.56 0.71 -14.76
CA GLU A 173 2.00 -0.35 -15.59
C GLU A 173 1.83 0.13 -17.04
N ARG A 174 1.31 1.35 -17.25
CA ARG A 174 1.19 1.93 -18.59
C ARG A 174 2.55 2.11 -19.27
N VAL A 175 3.59 2.50 -18.53
CA VAL A 175 4.96 2.59 -19.04
C VAL A 175 5.52 1.19 -19.33
N SER A 176 5.27 0.20 -18.47
CA SER A 176 5.75 -1.17 -18.68
C SER A 176 5.22 -1.79 -19.98
N ARG A 177 3.95 -1.50 -20.32
CA ARG A 177 3.29 -1.93 -21.56
C ARG A 177 3.87 -1.30 -22.83
N THR A 178 4.73 -0.28 -22.72
CA THR A 178 5.46 0.25 -23.89
C THR A 178 6.58 -0.70 -24.35
N VAL A 179 7.02 -1.61 -23.48
CA VAL A 179 8.03 -2.63 -23.79
C VAL A 179 7.36 -3.99 -23.87
N ILE A 180 7.12 -4.46 -25.08
CA ILE A 180 6.56 -5.80 -25.33
C ILE A 180 7.70 -6.82 -25.18
N ARG A 181 7.57 -7.74 -24.21
CA ARG A 181 8.50 -8.85 -23.99
C ARG A 181 7.87 -10.16 -24.48
N ALA A 182 8.70 -11.10 -24.95
CA ALA A 182 8.23 -12.42 -25.33
C ALA A 182 7.70 -13.17 -24.08
N PRO A 183 6.50 -13.77 -24.13
CA PRO A 183 5.94 -14.51 -23.00
C PRO A 183 6.64 -15.84 -22.73
N MET A 184 7.35 -16.38 -23.73
CA MET A 184 8.09 -17.62 -23.66
C MET A 184 9.26 -17.61 -24.64
N GLU A 185 10.16 -18.59 -24.50
CA GLU A 185 11.21 -18.82 -25.48
C GLU A 185 10.61 -19.33 -26.79
N GLY A 186 11.02 -18.71 -27.89
CA GLY A 186 10.51 -19.03 -29.20
C GLY A 186 11.23 -18.27 -30.30
N ILE A 187 10.96 -18.67 -31.54
CA ILE A 187 11.49 -18.05 -32.75
C ILE A 187 10.43 -17.10 -33.30
N VAL A 188 10.83 -15.89 -33.65
CA VAL A 188 9.95 -14.93 -34.32
C VAL A 188 9.72 -15.38 -35.75
N SER A 189 8.50 -15.78 -36.08
CA SER A 189 8.08 -16.22 -37.42
C SER A 189 7.87 -15.02 -38.34
N GLN A 190 7.09 -14.04 -37.88
CA GLN A 190 6.72 -12.87 -38.67
C GLN A 190 6.73 -11.59 -37.84
N LEU A 191 7.22 -10.51 -38.45
CA LEU A 191 7.22 -9.15 -37.89
C LEU A 191 6.42 -8.22 -38.80
N ASN A 192 5.26 -7.75 -38.31
CA ASN A 192 4.31 -6.95 -39.08
C ASN A 192 4.65 -5.44 -39.05
N PHE A 193 5.34 -4.97 -38.01
CA PHE A 193 5.74 -3.57 -37.87
C PHE A 193 7.27 -3.45 -37.87
N ARG A 194 7.82 -2.73 -38.86
CA ARG A 194 9.27 -2.61 -39.09
C ARG A 194 9.79 -1.17 -39.02
N THR A 195 8.90 -0.20 -38.90
CA THR A 195 9.24 1.23 -39.04
C THR A 195 9.31 1.91 -37.67
N PRO A 196 10.48 2.43 -37.26
CA PRO A 196 10.60 3.27 -36.06
C PRO A 196 9.69 4.50 -36.17
N GLY A 197 8.90 4.76 -35.11
CA GLY A 197 7.94 5.87 -35.07
C GLY A 197 6.59 5.60 -35.74
N GLY A 198 6.34 4.36 -36.21
CA GLY A 198 5.02 3.93 -36.67
C GLY A 198 4.00 3.89 -35.52
N PHE A 199 2.75 4.23 -35.82
CA PHE A 199 1.63 4.17 -34.88
C PHE A 199 1.00 2.77 -34.88
N VAL A 200 0.63 2.27 -33.71
CA VAL A 200 0.07 0.93 -33.50
C VAL A 200 -1.21 1.02 -32.65
N ASN A 201 -2.27 0.32 -33.04
CA ASN A 201 -3.53 0.30 -32.31
C ASN A 201 -3.62 -0.89 -31.34
N THR A 202 -4.56 -0.81 -30.40
CA THR A 202 -4.90 -1.94 -29.54
C THR A 202 -5.53 -3.05 -30.37
N GLY A 203 -4.96 -4.26 -30.31
CA GLY A 203 -5.42 -5.43 -31.06
C GLY A 203 -4.62 -5.71 -32.34
N ASP A 204 -3.74 -4.81 -32.76
CA ASP A 204 -2.87 -5.05 -33.90
C ASP A 204 -1.85 -6.16 -33.57
N VAL A 205 -1.70 -7.12 -34.47
CA VAL A 205 -0.71 -8.21 -34.32
C VAL A 205 0.67 -7.67 -34.67
N MET A 206 1.51 -7.47 -33.65
CA MET A 206 2.86 -6.91 -33.83
C MET A 206 3.86 -7.91 -34.42
N LEU A 207 3.89 -9.11 -33.82
CA LEU A 207 4.81 -10.19 -34.13
C LEU A 207 4.12 -11.54 -33.88
N GLU A 208 4.59 -12.57 -34.57
CA GLU A 208 4.20 -13.96 -34.34
C GLU A 208 5.40 -14.73 -33.79
N LEU A 209 5.20 -15.40 -32.66
CA LEU A 209 6.23 -16.14 -31.94
C LEU A 209 5.89 -17.63 -31.91
N VAL A 210 6.81 -18.47 -32.36
CA VAL A 210 6.68 -19.94 -32.35
C VAL A 210 7.49 -20.50 -31.17
N PRO A 211 6.86 -21.16 -30.19
CA PRO A 211 7.55 -21.72 -29.02
C PRO A 211 8.62 -22.75 -29.40
N THR A 212 9.76 -22.76 -28.69
CA THR A 212 10.85 -23.73 -28.93
C THR A 212 10.95 -24.84 -27.88
N GLY A 213 9.87 -25.17 -27.17
CA GLY A 213 9.94 -26.08 -26.02
C GLY A 213 8.75 -27.01 -25.80
N GLU A 214 7.84 -27.17 -26.77
CA GLU A 214 6.79 -28.19 -26.63
C GLU A 214 7.37 -29.56 -27.02
N ALA A 215 7.20 -30.54 -26.12
CA ALA A 215 7.48 -31.94 -26.44
C ALA A 215 6.66 -32.31 -27.68
N LEU A 216 7.34 -32.71 -28.76
CA LEU A 216 6.67 -33.15 -29.98
C LEU A 216 5.76 -34.33 -29.61
N ILE A 217 4.45 -34.11 -29.75
CA ILE A 217 3.44 -35.15 -29.59
C ILE A 217 3.06 -35.69 -30.96
N ILE A 218 2.86 -37.00 -31.04
CA ILE A 218 2.38 -37.67 -32.24
C ILE A 218 0.92 -38.02 -32.01
N GLU A 219 0.05 -37.51 -32.88
CA GLU A 219 -1.36 -37.90 -32.91
C GLU A 219 -1.51 -39.16 -33.78
N ALA A 220 -1.86 -40.29 -33.15
CA ALA A 220 -2.07 -41.57 -33.82
C ALA A 220 -3.57 -41.87 -33.96
N LYS A 221 -3.98 -42.33 -35.15
CA LYS A 221 -5.35 -42.80 -35.42
C LYS A 221 -5.42 -44.32 -35.24
N ILE A 222 -6.30 -44.79 -34.35
CA ILE A 222 -6.44 -46.22 -34.03
C ILE A 222 -7.84 -46.72 -34.41
N MET A 223 -7.93 -47.92 -34.96
CA MET A 223 -9.20 -48.55 -35.29
C MET A 223 -9.97 -48.95 -34.01
N PRO A 224 -11.30 -48.75 -33.94
CA PRO A 224 -12.12 -49.09 -32.78
C PRO A 224 -12.01 -50.55 -32.31
N GLN A 225 -11.60 -51.47 -33.18
CA GLN A 225 -11.43 -52.88 -32.83
C GLN A 225 -10.22 -53.11 -31.90
N ASP A 226 -9.20 -52.26 -31.98
CA ASP A 226 -7.93 -52.41 -31.26
C ASP A 226 -7.85 -51.56 -29.98
N ILE A 227 -8.79 -50.62 -29.77
CA ILE A 227 -8.81 -49.69 -28.63
C ILE A 227 -8.89 -50.41 -27.28
N SER A 228 -9.56 -51.57 -27.23
CA SER A 228 -9.78 -52.35 -26.00
C SER A 228 -8.48 -52.79 -25.30
N ARG A 229 -7.35 -52.76 -26.01
CA ARG A 229 -6.05 -53.24 -25.51
C ARG A 229 -5.12 -52.12 -25.09
N ILE A 230 -5.41 -50.87 -25.44
CA ILE A 230 -4.48 -49.75 -25.25
C ILE A 230 -4.83 -49.03 -23.96
N ARG A 231 -3.82 -48.74 -23.15
CA ARG A 231 -3.94 -47.96 -21.92
C ARG A 231 -3.05 -46.74 -21.98
N VAL A 232 -3.43 -45.73 -21.20
CA VAL A 232 -2.53 -44.62 -20.88
C VAL A 232 -1.29 -45.21 -20.22
N ASP A 233 -0.12 -44.69 -20.59
CA ASP A 233 1.20 -45.14 -20.15
C ASP A 233 1.74 -46.43 -20.80
N ASP A 234 1.04 -47.01 -21.79
CA ASP A 234 1.61 -48.12 -22.56
C ASP A 234 2.85 -47.65 -23.32
N ALA A 235 3.89 -48.49 -23.34
CA ALA A 235 5.10 -48.26 -24.11
C ALA A 235 4.82 -48.41 -25.61
N VAL A 236 5.39 -47.54 -26.42
CA VAL A 236 5.12 -47.42 -27.85
C VAL A 236 6.43 -47.30 -28.60
N ARG A 237 6.51 -47.94 -29.77
CA ARG A 237 7.60 -47.73 -30.73
C ARG A 237 7.11 -46.92 -31.91
N ILE A 238 7.80 -45.83 -32.18
CA ILE A 238 7.47 -44.88 -33.23
C ILE A 238 8.44 -45.08 -34.39
N ARG A 239 7.91 -45.23 -35.59
CA ARG A 239 8.66 -45.30 -36.85
C ARG A 239 8.26 -44.15 -37.75
N LEU A 240 9.18 -43.24 -38.05
CA LEU A 240 8.91 -42.12 -38.95
C LEU A 240 8.97 -42.58 -40.41
N SER A 241 7.95 -42.25 -41.21
CA SER A 241 7.89 -42.67 -42.62
C SER A 241 8.92 -41.97 -43.50
N ALA A 242 9.42 -40.80 -43.07
CA ALA A 242 10.38 -39.99 -43.82
C ALA A 242 11.82 -40.53 -43.75
N TYR A 243 12.11 -41.47 -42.86
CA TYR A 243 13.42 -42.07 -42.67
C TYR A 243 13.38 -43.58 -42.91
N ASP A 244 14.41 -44.13 -43.55
CA ASP A 244 14.49 -45.57 -43.80
C ASP A 244 14.69 -46.31 -42.48
N SER A 245 13.65 -47.02 -42.04
CA SER A 245 13.64 -47.68 -40.74
C SER A 245 14.71 -48.79 -40.57
N ALA A 246 15.35 -49.23 -41.66
CA ALA A 246 16.49 -50.15 -41.59
C ALA A 246 17.80 -49.46 -41.16
N LYS A 247 17.89 -48.14 -41.26
CA LYS A 247 19.08 -47.33 -40.89
C LYS A 247 18.91 -46.49 -39.63
N TYR A 248 17.66 -46.12 -39.32
CA TYR A 248 17.33 -45.13 -38.30
C TYR A 248 16.62 -45.73 -37.08
N GLY A 249 16.22 -47.00 -37.12
CA GLY A 249 15.58 -47.68 -35.98
C GLY A 249 14.18 -47.17 -35.64
N THR A 250 13.79 -47.28 -34.36
CA THR A 250 12.50 -46.84 -33.81
C THR A 250 12.75 -45.96 -32.58
N VAL A 251 11.91 -44.95 -32.38
CA VAL A 251 11.95 -44.11 -31.17
C VAL A 251 10.99 -44.67 -30.14
N ASP A 252 11.44 -44.78 -28.89
CA ASP A 252 10.58 -45.14 -27.78
C ASP A 252 9.71 -43.93 -27.37
N GLY A 253 8.45 -44.23 -27.06
CA GLY A 253 7.48 -43.26 -26.59
C GLY A 253 6.44 -43.91 -25.69
N ARG A 254 5.51 -43.11 -25.21
CA ARG A 254 4.41 -43.57 -24.36
C ARG A 254 3.09 -42.92 -24.71
N VAL A 255 2.01 -43.64 -24.46
CA VAL A 255 0.66 -43.10 -24.61
C VAL A 255 0.39 -42.07 -23.50
N LEU A 256 0.22 -40.80 -23.87
CA LEU A 256 -0.16 -39.74 -22.93
C LEU A 256 -1.66 -39.74 -22.68
N ARG A 257 -2.45 -39.81 -23.75
CA ARG A 257 -3.90 -39.62 -23.69
C ARG A 257 -4.61 -40.38 -24.79
N ILE A 258 -5.76 -40.91 -24.46
CA ILE A 258 -6.66 -41.58 -25.40
C ILE A 258 -7.95 -40.76 -25.45
N SER A 259 -8.38 -40.39 -26.66
CA SER A 259 -9.67 -39.71 -26.84
C SER A 259 -10.80 -40.58 -26.29
N PRO A 260 -11.72 -40.03 -25.47
CA PRO A 260 -12.82 -40.81 -24.90
C PRO A 260 -13.83 -41.25 -25.97
N ASP A 261 -13.95 -40.48 -27.06
CA ASP A 261 -14.89 -40.73 -28.16
C ASP A 261 -14.17 -41.00 -29.48
N ALA A 262 -14.83 -41.79 -30.33
CA ALA A 262 -14.36 -42.09 -31.67
C ALA A 262 -14.77 -40.96 -32.63
N VAL A 263 -13.80 -40.47 -33.40
CA VAL A 263 -14.01 -39.44 -34.43
C VAL A 263 -14.32 -40.13 -35.76
N VAL A 264 -15.38 -39.69 -36.43
CA VAL A 264 -15.75 -40.20 -37.77
C VAL A 264 -15.13 -39.29 -38.82
N ASP A 265 -14.30 -39.86 -39.72
CA ASP A 265 -13.67 -39.11 -40.80
C ASP A 265 -14.62 -39.07 -42.02
N GLU A 266 -15.26 -37.92 -42.23
CA GLU A 266 -16.24 -37.72 -43.32
C GLU A 266 -15.61 -37.81 -44.72
N GLN A 267 -14.30 -37.63 -44.87
CA GLN A 267 -13.61 -37.70 -46.16
C GLN A 267 -13.27 -39.14 -46.60
N ASN A 268 -13.12 -40.07 -45.65
CA ASN A 268 -12.69 -41.45 -45.92
C ASN A 268 -13.79 -42.47 -45.60
N GLY A 269 -14.95 -42.32 -46.22
CA GLY A 269 -15.98 -43.37 -46.30
C GLY A 269 -16.65 -43.77 -44.97
N GLY A 270 -16.59 -42.91 -43.94
CA GLY A 270 -17.26 -43.14 -42.66
C GLY A 270 -16.49 -44.06 -41.69
N ALA A 271 -15.19 -44.24 -41.89
CA ALA A 271 -14.36 -44.95 -40.94
C ALA A 271 -14.25 -44.16 -39.62
N SER A 272 -14.56 -44.82 -38.51
CA SER A 272 -14.44 -44.27 -37.16
C SER A 272 -13.05 -44.61 -36.62
N HIS A 273 -12.38 -43.64 -36.00
CA HIS A 273 -11.04 -43.77 -35.43
C HIS A 273 -10.98 -43.13 -34.05
N TYR A 274 -10.22 -43.73 -33.13
CA TYR A 274 -9.85 -43.08 -31.87
C TYR A 274 -8.54 -42.33 -32.06
N LEU A 275 -8.46 -41.12 -31.52
CA LEU A 275 -7.23 -40.33 -31.48
C LEU A 275 -6.47 -40.66 -30.21
N VAL A 276 -5.16 -40.91 -30.34
CA VAL A 276 -4.26 -41.19 -29.23
C VAL A 276 -3.04 -40.28 -29.32
N ASP A 277 -2.80 -39.52 -28.26
CA ASP A 277 -1.64 -38.64 -28.14
C ASP A 277 -0.47 -39.46 -27.58
N VAL A 278 0.64 -39.51 -28.31
CA VAL A 278 1.84 -40.25 -27.94
C VAL A 278 3.00 -39.26 -27.73
N ALA A 279 3.63 -39.31 -26.55
CA ALA A 279 4.86 -38.58 -26.27
C ALA A 279 6.06 -39.32 -26.85
N ILE A 280 6.98 -38.55 -27.43
CA ILE A 280 8.31 -39.03 -27.82
C ILE A 280 9.22 -38.88 -26.59
N GLU A 281 9.77 -39.98 -26.07
CA GLU A 281 10.60 -39.97 -24.85
C GLU A 281 12.10 -40.18 -25.12
N GLY A 282 12.52 -40.17 -26.39
CA GLY A 282 13.92 -40.31 -26.78
C GLY A 282 14.26 -39.61 -28.09
N ASP A 283 15.56 -39.54 -28.39
CA ASP A 283 16.08 -38.96 -29.61
C ASP A 283 16.29 -40.05 -30.68
N LEU A 284 16.01 -39.71 -31.93
CA LEU A 284 16.30 -40.56 -33.08
C LEU A 284 17.76 -40.29 -33.49
N VAL A 285 18.64 -41.25 -33.27
CA VAL A 285 20.10 -41.11 -33.48
C VAL A 285 20.53 -41.98 -34.67
N LEU A 286 21.34 -41.44 -35.59
CA LEU A 286 21.97 -42.25 -36.63
C LEU A 286 22.90 -43.30 -35.99
N GLU A 287 22.67 -44.59 -36.27
CA GLU A 287 23.55 -45.68 -35.79
C GLU A 287 25.00 -45.56 -36.30
N ASP A 288 25.22 -44.90 -37.45
CA ASP A 288 26.55 -44.76 -38.07
C ASP A 288 27.32 -43.47 -37.68
N THR A 289 26.63 -42.36 -37.32
CA THR A 289 27.29 -41.05 -37.10
C THR A 289 26.94 -40.37 -35.77
N GLY A 290 25.96 -40.88 -35.01
CA GLY A 290 25.58 -40.29 -33.72
C GLY A 290 24.85 -38.94 -33.83
N GLU A 291 24.41 -38.54 -35.02
CA GLU A 291 23.74 -37.26 -35.25
C GLU A 291 22.24 -37.37 -34.93
N ALA A 292 21.72 -36.45 -34.10
CA ALA A 292 20.33 -36.41 -33.68
C ALA A 292 19.45 -35.86 -34.80
N VAL A 293 18.38 -36.56 -35.14
CA VAL A 293 17.46 -36.18 -36.21
C VAL A 293 16.44 -35.16 -35.67
N THR A 294 16.38 -33.99 -36.29
CA THR A 294 15.38 -32.97 -35.98
C THR A 294 14.01 -33.38 -36.52
N PHE A 295 13.01 -33.44 -35.64
CA PHE A 295 11.61 -33.65 -36.01
C PHE A 295 10.99 -32.34 -36.49
N ILE A 296 10.19 -32.39 -37.57
CA ILE A 296 9.47 -31.23 -38.12
C ILE A 296 7.96 -31.50 -38.02
N PRO A 297 7.12 -30.52 -37.61
CA PRO A 297 5.68 -30.67 -37.65
C PRO A 297 5.16 -31.04 -39.05
N GLY A 298 4.24 -32.01 -39.12
CA GLY A 298 3.63 -32.48 -40.39
C GLY A 298 4.21 -33.77 -40.96
N MET A 299 5.20 -34.39 -40.31
CA MET A 299 5.71 -35.71 -40.69
C MET A 299 4.72 -36.83 -40.35
N THR A 300 4.61 -37.85 -41.20
CA THR A 300 3.79 -39.04 -40.92
C THR A 300 4.60 -40.11 -40.20
N ALA A 301 4.01 -40.69 -39.15
CA ALA A 301 4.62 -41.74 -38.34
C ALA A 301 3.70 -42.96 -38.24
N THR A 302 4.32 -44.14 -38.17
CA THR A 302 3.65 -45.38 -37.79
C THR A 302 3.98 -45.68 -36.33
N VAL A 303 2.96 -46.02 -35.56
CA VAL A 303 3.04 -46.11 -34.09
C VAL A 303 2.62 -47.52 -33.67
N ASP A 304 3.59 -48.29 -33.16
CA ASP A 304 3.40 -49.67 -32.70
C ASP A 304 3.25 -49.70 -31.17
N VAL A 305 2.03 -49.90 -30.66
CA VAL A 305 1.75 -49.96 -29.22
C VAL A 305 2.06 -51.35 -28.67
N LEU A 306 2.94 -51.44 -27.66
CA LEU A 306 3.35 -52.69 -27.02
C LEU A 306 2.35 -53.09 -25.92
N SER A 307 1.15 -53.50 -26.31
CA SER A 307 0.12 -53.94 -25.35
C SER A 307 0.14 -55.46 -25.08
N GLY A 308 0.25 -55.84 -23.80
CA GLY A 308 -0.02 -57.18 -23.28
C GLY A 308 1.17 -58.14 -23.26
N LYS A 309 1.52 -58.65 -22.07
CA LYS A 309 2.47 -59.75 -21.91
C LYS A 309 1.72 -61.08 -22.03
N ARG A 310 1.85 -61.76 -23.16
CA ARG A 310 1.35 -63.14 -23.30
C ARG A 310 2.31 -64.11 -22.64
N THR A 311 1.80 -64.99 -21.78
CA THR A 311 2.60 -66.11 -21.25
C THR A 311 2.47 -67.32 -22.17
N VAL A 312 3.53 -68.13 -22.28
CA VAL A 312 3.54 -69.34 -23.13
C VAL A 312 2.41 -70.31 -22.74
N LEU A 313 2.03 -70.33 -21.46
CA LEU A 313 0.93 -71.12 -20.92
C LEU A 313 -0.43 -70.75 -21.54
N GLU A 314 -0.64 -69.47 -21.85
CA GLU A 314 -1.87 -68.93 -22.43
C GLU A 314 -2.07 -69.39 -23.88
N TYR A 315 -0.96 -69.61 -24.61
CA TYR A 315 -0.98 -70.14 -25.98
C TYR A 315 -1.41 -71.61 -26.04
N ILE A 316 -1.05 -72.40 -25.02
CA ILE A 316 -1.38 -73.83 -24.94
C ILE A 316 -2.81 -74.05 -24.45
N TRP A 317 -3.34 -73.17 -23.58
CA TRP A 317 -4.67 -73.34 -22.99
C TRP A 317 -5.83 -72.82 -23.85
N GLN A 318 -5.55 -71.85 -24.75
CA GLN A 318 -6.56 -71.25 -25.63
C GLN A 318 -7.36 -72.23 -26.53
N PRO A 319 -6.78 -73.32 -27.09
CA PRO A 319 -7.57 -74.30 -27.86
C PRO A 319 -8.49 -75.15 -26.98
N VAL A 320 -8.13 -75.41 -25.70
CA VAL A 320 -8.95 -76.23 -24.79
C VAL A 320 -10.17 -75.44 -24.29
N ALA A 321 -10.00 -74.14 -24.02
CA ALA A 321 -11.10 -73.27 -23.60
C ALA A 321 -12.15 -73.07 -24.72
N ARG A 322 -11.72 -72.96 -25.98
CA ARG A 322 -12.64 -72.86 -27.14
C ARG A 322 -13.51 -74.10 -27.35
N VAL A 323 -13.05 -75.28 -26.91
CA VAL A 323 -13.79 -76.54 -27.09
C VAL A 323 -14.88 -76.73 -26.03
N GLN A 324 -14.77 -76.11 -24.86
CA GLN A 324 -15.84 -76.16 -23.85
C GLN A 324 -17.03 -75.24 -24.16
N GLU A 325 -16.82 -74.12 -24.87
CA GLU A 325 -17.91 -73.21 -25.27
C GLU A 325 -18.78 -73.73 -26.44
N LEU A 326 -18.28 -74.70 -27.22
CA LEU A 326 -19.03 -75.33 -28.32
C LEU A 326 -19.77 -76.63 -27.90
N ALA A 327 -19.50 -77.17 -26.70
CA ALA A 327 -20.09 -78.43 -26.22
C ALA A 327 -21.33 -78.26 -25.31
N LEU A 328 -21.78 -77.03 -25.06
CA LEU A 328 -23.04 -76.71 -24.35
C LEU A 328 -24.08 -76.09 -25.30
N ARG A 329 -24.11 -76.58 -26.54
CA ARG A 329 -25.14 -76.23 -27.52
C ARG A 329 -25.55 -77.46 -28.32
N ASP A 330 -26.22 -78.37 -27.62
CA ASP A 330 -27.32 -79.21 -28.09
C ASP A 330 -28.34 -79.31 -26.94
#